data_AF-A0A956Q9L3-F1
#
_entry.id   AF-A0A956Q9L3-F1
#
_cell.length_a   1.000
_cell.length_b   1.000
_cell.length_c   1.000
_cell.angle_alpha   90.00
_cell.angle_beta   90.00
_cell.angle_gamma   90.00
#
_symmetry.space_group_name_H-M   'P 1'
#
loop_
_entity.id
_entity.type
_entity.pdbx_description
1 polymer ?
#
loop_
_entity_poly.entity_id
_entity_poly.type
_entity_poly.pdbx_seq_one_letter_code
_entity_poly.pdbx_strand_id
1 'polypeptide(L)'
;MNRKSRVRGTTLFETLIAASLVGLMMTYGLDILVAGTRYQKRVEVNAELDQACLVGMSLLVRELKESTPSAILFGSNAVVFASPRDPQGGFQYDAAGRILWQKIVCYSVEEVNGVSCLVRREESLGSIPSSTVPRVVQTPIYFQQANLPSRVIASDVTTLDGLALTPVEVHLTAARPALGARFSVTSHTRLVCQN
;
A
#
# COMPACT_ATOMS: atom_id res chain seq x y z
N MET A 1 -60.22 2.49 -54.47
CA MET A 1 -60.57 1.87 -53.18
C MET A 1 -59.85 2.60 -52.06
N ASN A 2 -60.54 3.50 -51.35
CA ASN A 2 -59.97 4.33 -50.28
C ASN A 2 -60.28 3.69 -48.92
N ARG A 3 -59.26 3.11 -48.26
CA ARG A 3 -59.37 2.67 -46.86
C ARG A 3 -59.37 3.93 -45.97
N LYS A 4 -60.52 4.29 -45.40
CA LYS A 4 -60.61 5.26 -44.30
C LYS A 4 -59.88 4.69 -43.09
N SER A 5 -58.65 5.12 -42.83
CA SER A 5 -57.97 4.84 -41.57
C SER A 5 -58.69 5.59 -40.45
N ARG A 6 -59.41 4.87 -39.59
CA ARG A 6 -59.93 5.42 -38.33
C ARG A 6 -58.74 5.80 -37.46
N VAL A 7 -58.43 7.09 -37.38
CA VAL A 7 -57.55 7.64 -36.34
C VAL A 7 -58.33 7.55 -35.03
N ARG A 8 -58.13 6.47 -34.28
CA ARG A 8 -58.64 6.33 -32.91
C ARG A 8 -57.78 7.22 -32.04
N GLY A 9 -58.36 8.28 -31.48
CA GLY A 9 -57.68 9.10 -30.47
C GLY A 9 -57.29 8.23 -29.28
N THR A 10 -56.02 8.27 -28.91
CA THR A 10 -55.49 7.64 -27.70
C THR A 10 -56.31 8.11 -26.51
N THR A 11 -56.83 7.17 -25.72
CA THR A 11 -57.67 7.53 -24.57
C THR A 11 -56.78 8.13 -23.47
N LEU A 12 -57.29 9.13 -22.74
CA LEU A 12 -56.55 9.82 -21.66
C LEU A 12 -56.01 8.83 -20.61
N PHE A 13 -56.78 7.77 -20.34
CA PHE A 13 -56.37 6.66 -19.48
C PHE A 13 -55.14 5.89 -20.00
N GLU A 14 -55.06 5.63 -21.30
CA GLU A 14 -53.92 4.95 -21.92
C GLU A 14 -52.65 5.78 -21.80
N THR A 15 -52.74 7.11 -21.98
CA THR A 15 -51.61 8.01 -21.77
C THR A 15 -51.17 8.07 -20.30
N LEU A 16 -52.11 7.96 -19.35
CA LEU A 16 -51.81 7.96 -17.91
C LEU A 16 -51.10 6.67 -17.49
N ILE A 17 -51.57 5.51 -17.97
CA ILE A 17 -50.92 4.21 -17.71
C ILE A 17 -49.53 4.15 -18.36
N ALA A 18 -49.40 4.64 -19.60
CA ALA A 18 -48.09 4.71 -20.26
C ALA A 18 -47.12 5.61 -19.48
N ALA A 19 -47.57 6.79 -19.03
CA ALA A 19 -46.76 7.70 -18.23
C ALA A 19 -46.34 7.10 -16.88
N SER A 20 -47.24 6.37 -16.20
CA SER A 20 -46.90 5.73 -14.92
C SER A 20 -45.89 4.60 -15.10
N LEU A 21 -46.01 3.80 -16.15
CA LEU A 21 -45.04 2.75 -16.49
C LEU A 21 -43.67 3.33 -16.82
N VAL A 22 -43.61 4.38 -17.64
CA VAL A 22 -42.35 5.05 -17.97
C VAL A 22 -41.71 5.68 -16.73
N GLY A 23 -42.50 6.32 -15.86
CA GLY A 23 -42.02 6.88 -14.60
C GLY A 23 -41.47 5.81 -13.65
N LEU A 24 -42.13 4.67 -13.58
CA LEU A 24 -41.67 3.52 -12.81
C LEU A 24 -40.35 2.96 -13.38
N MET A 25 -40.26 2.79 -14.70
CA MET A 25 -39.03 2.33 -15.36
C MET A 25 -37.86 3.31 -15.15
N MET A 26 -38.10 4.63 -15.23
CA MET A 26 -37.07 5.63 -14.97
C MET A 26 -36.59 5.57 -13.51
N THR A 27 -37.49 5.44 -12.55
CA THR A 27 -37.12 5.33 -11.12
C THR A 27 -36.21 4.13 -10.88
N TYR A 28 -36.57 2.95 -11.38
CA TYR A 28 -35.71 1.77 -11.29
C TYR A 28 -34.37 1.96 -11.99
N GLY A 29 -34.36 2.63 -13.15
CA GLY A 29 -33.13 2.97 -13.86
C GLY A 29 -32.19 3.86 -13.02
N LEU A 30 -32.74 4.86 -12.33
CA LEU A 30 -31.97 5.75 -11.45
C LEU A 30 -31.38 4.99 -10.26
N ASP A 31 -32.14 4.10 -9.63
CA ASP A 31 -31.66 3.30 -8.50
C ASP A 31 -30.48 2.41 -8.91
N ILE A 32 -30.58 1.76 -10.08
CA ILE A 32 -29.49 0.94 -10.63
C ILE A 32 -28.26 1.81 -10.90
N LEU A 33 -28.43 3.02 -11.44
CA LEU A 33 -27.31 3.92 -11.72
C LEU A 33 -26.64 4.41 -10.43
N VAL A 34 -27.41 4.76 -9.40
CA VAL A 34 -26.87 5.13 -8.08
C VAL A 34 -26.15 3.95 -7.44
N ALA A 35 -26.69 2.75 -7.52
CA ALA A 35 -26.03 1.54 -7.03
C ALA A 35 -24.72 1.27 -7.80
N GLY A 36 -24.74 1.43 -9.12
CA GLY A 36 -23.59 1.25 -10.00
C GLY A 36 -22.44 2.22 -9.69
N THR A 37 -22.75 3.51 -9.52
CA THR A 37 -21.74 4.52 -9.16
C THR A 37 -21.12 4.28 -7.77
N ARG A 38 -21.93 3.84 -6.79
CA ARG A 38 -21.42 3.45 -5.46
C ARG A 38 -20.51 2.23 -5.54
N TYR A 39 -20.89 1.25 -6.37
CA TYR A 39 -20.08 0.06 -6.59
C TYR A 39 -18.74 0.40 -7.25
N GLN A 40 -18.74 1.21 -8.31
CA GLN A 40 -17.52 1.65 -8.99
C GLN A 40 -16.54 2.34 -8.03
N LYS A 41 -17.03 3.26 -7.20
CA LYS A 41 -16.20 3.93 -6.18
C LYS A 41 -15.56 2.97 -5.18
N ARG A 42 -16.27 1.91 -4.78
CA ARG A 42 -15.72 0.89 -3.87
C ARG A 42 -14.63 0.06 -4.55
N VAL A 43 -14.84 -0.32 -5.80
CA VAL A 43 -13.86 -1.09 -6.58
C VAL A 43 -12.60 -0.27 -6.81
N GLU A 44 -12.73 1.01 -7.18
CA GLU A 44 -11.61 1.92 -7.36
C GLU A 44 -10.76 2.05 -6.09
N VAL A 45 -11.41 2.29 -4.94
CA VAL A 45 -10.72 2.38 -3.65
C VAL A 45 -10.00 1.08 -3.27
N ASN A 46 -10.61 -0.07 -3.52
CA ASN A 46 -9.96 -1.36 -3.26
C ASN A 46 -8.73 -1.53 -4.16
N ALA A 47 -8.83 -1.20 -5.44
CA ALA A 47 -7.71 -1.29 -6.37
C ALA A 47 -6.56 -0.35 -5.97
N GLU A 48 -6.87 0.87 -5.52
CA GLU A 48 -5.87 1.80 -4.98
C GLU A 48 -5.14 1.23 -3.75
N LEU A 49 -5.89 0.66 -2.80
CA LEU A 49 -5.32 0.05 -1.60
C LEU A 49 -4.43 -1.14 -1.93
N ASP A 50 -4.87 -2.00 -2.84
CA ASP A 50 -4.11 -3.16 -3.30
C ASP A 50 -2.80 -2.71 -3.95
N GLN A 51 -2.87 -1.71 -4.85
CA GLN A 51 -1.69 -1.16 -5.51
C GLN A 51 -0.71 -0.54 -4.51
N ALA A 52 -1.20 0.30 -3.58
CA ALA A 52 -0.36 0.95 -2.57
C ALA A 52 0.34 -0.08 -1.66
N CYS A 53 -0.41 -1.09 -1.21
CA CYS A 53 0.11 -2.15 -0.35
C CYS A 53 1.15 -3.01 -1.09
N LEU A 54 0.88 -3.40 -2.34
CA LEU A 54 1.83 -4.18 -3.15
C LEU A 54 3.11 -3.40 -3.47
N VAL A 55 2.99 -2.13 -3.81
CA VAL A 55 4.16 -1.27 -4.04
C VAL A 55 4.98 -1.15 -2.76
N GLY A 56 4.35 -0.85 -1.62
CA GLY A 56 5.02 -0.74 -0.33
C GLY A 56 5.71 -2.03 0.10
N MET A 57 5.01 -3.16 0.00
CA MET A 57 5.57 -4.48 0.29
C MET A 57 6.73 -4.81 -0.64
N SER A 58 6.61 -4.53 -1.94
CA SER A 58 7.67 -4.85 -2.92
C SER A 58 8.96 -4.08 -2.65
N LEU A 59 8.86 -2.79 -2.26
CA LEU A 59 10.00 -1.96 -1.92
C LEU A 59 10.64 -2.40 -0.60
N LEU A 60 9.82 -2.64 0.42
CA LEU A 60 10.29 -3.15 1.71
C LEU A 60 11.01 -4.48 1.54
N VAL A 61 10.39 -5.45 0.88
CA VAL A 61 10.97 -6.79 0.64
C VAL A 61 12.24 -6.70 -0.18
N ARG A 62 12.29 -5.83 -1.19
CA ARG A 62 13.49 -5.63 -2.00
C ARG A 62 14.67 -5.17 -1.15
N GLU A 63 14.47 -4.16 -0.30
CA GLU A 63 15.54 -3.68 0.59
C GLU A 63 15.88 -4.70 1.69
N LEU A 64 14.86 -5.39 2.22
CA LEU A 64 15.02 -6.41 3.25
C LEU A 64 15.87 -7.59 2.76
N LYS A 65 15.69 -8.02 1.50
CA LYS A 65 16.46 -9.12 0.87
C LYS A 65 17.97 -8.90 0.89
N GLU A 66 18.39 -7.64 0.96
CA GLU A 66 19.80 -7.24 0.95
C GLU A 66 20.37 -7.11 2.37
N SER A 67 19.52 -7.24 3.38
CA SER A 67 19.92 -7.25 4.78
C SER A 67 20.29 -8.66 5.26
N THR A 68 20.85 -8.74 6.46
CA THR A 68 21.21 -9.99 7.15
C THR A 68 20.24 -10.21 8.32
N PRO A 69 19.82 -11.46 8.64
CA PRO A 69 18.82 -11.68 9.69
C PRO A 69 19.25 -11.13 11.07
N SER A 70 20.55 -11.12 11.37
CA SER A 70 21.11 -10.56 12.61
C SER A 70 21.04 -9.03 12.72
N ALA A 71 20.80 -8.35 11.59
CA ALA A 71 20.71 -6.90 11.47
C ALA A 71 19.29 -6.45 11.09
N ILE A 72 18.27 -7.23 11.50
CA ILE A 72 16.85 -6.88 11.39
C ILE A 72 16.26 -6.81 12.79
N LEU A 73 15.58 -5.71 13.09
CA LEU A 73 14.85 -5.47 14.32
C LEU A 73 13.41 -5.11 13.99
N PHE A 74 12.47 -5.98 14.38
CA PHE A 74 11.05 -5.65 14.33
C PHE A 74 10.63 -4.92 15.61
N GLY A 75 9.77 -3.93 15.45
CA GLY A 75 9.09 -3.26 16.55
C GLY A 75 7.59 -3.16 16.27
N SER A 76 6.85 -2.51 17.17
CA SER A 76 5.41 -2.30 16.96
C SER A 76 5.19 -1.43 15.72
N ASN A 77 4.55 -1.98 14.70
CA ASN A 77 4.27 -1.31 13.42
C ASN A 77 5.53 -0.77 12.71
N ALA A 78 6.67 -1.43 12.90
CA ALA A 78 7.92 -0.98 12.30
C ALA A 78 8.93 -2.11 12.10
N VAL A 79 9.82 -1.92 11.13
CA VAL A 79 11.00 -2.76 10.92
C VAL A 79 12.20 -1.87 10.65
N VAL A 80 13.30 -2.13 11.36
CA VAL A 80 14.58 -1.45 11.21
C VAL A 80 15.60 -2.46 10.75
N PHE A 81 16.37 -2.14 9.72
CA PHE A 81 17.40 -3.04 9.23
C PHE A 81 18.57 -2.30 8.59
N ALA A 82 19.74 -2.94 8.59
CA ALA A 82 20.91 -2.44 7.89
C ALA A 82 20.75 -2.62 6.37
N SER A 83 21.26 -1.68 5.57
CA SER A 83 21.31 -1.77 4.12
C SER A 83 22.72 -1.46 3.60
N PRO A 84 23.22 -2.27 2.65
CA PRO A 84 24.50 -2.02 2.00
C PRO A 84 24.43 -0.97 0.88
N ARG A 85 23.22 -0.51 0.52
CA ARG A 85 23.06 0.44 -0.58
C ARG A 85 23.56 1.83 -0.20
N ASP A 86 24.24 2.48 -1.14
CA ASP A 86 24.60 3.89 -1.03
C ASP A 86 23.37 4.80 -1.20
N PRO A 87 23.51 6.14 -1.03
CA PRO A 87 22.42 7.08 -1.28
C PRO A 87 21.92 7.12 -2.74
N GLN A 88 22.72 6.69 -3.71
CA GLN A 88 22.37 6.56 -5.13
C GLN A 88 21.75 5.19 -5.46
N GLY A 89 21.65 4.29 -4.48
CA GLY A 89 21.18 2.93 -4.66
C GLY A 89 22.22 1.96 -5.24
N GLY A 90 23.49 2.32 -5.33
CA GLY A 90 24.59 1.44 -5.70
C GLY A 90 25.10 0.56 -4.55
N PHE A 91 26.04 -0.33 -4.86
CA PHE A 91 26.82 -1.08 -3.86
C PHE A 91 28.26 -0.57 -3.88
N GLN A 92 28.88 -0.49 -2.71
CA GLN A 92 30.31 -0.25 -2.59
C GLN A 92 31.00 -1.51 -2.08
N TYR A 93 32.22 -1.69 -2.56
CA TYR A 93 33.05 -2.85 -2.23
C TYR A 93 34.38 -2.38 -1.66
N ASP A 94 34.92 -3.12 -0.70
CA ASP A 94 36.28 -2.89 -0.23
C ASP A 94 37.33 -3.44 -1.22
N ALA A 95 38.61 -3.22 -0.92
CA ALA A 95 39.72 -3.73 -1.74
C ALA A 95 39.76 -5.28 -1.84
N ALA A 96 39.04 -5.99 -0.97
CA ALA A 96 38.90 -7.44 -0.98
C ALA A 96 37.62 -7.91 -1.69
N GLY A 97 36.82 -7.00 -2.26
CA GLY A 97 35.57 -7.31 -2.96
C GLY A 97 34.37 -7.58 -2.04
N ARG A 98 34.45 -7.25 -0.74
CA ARG A 98 33.35 -7.41 0.21
C ARG A 98 32.42 -6.21 0.16
N ILE A 99 31.11 -6.46 0.27
CA ILE A 99 30.11 -5.39 0.33
C ILE A 99 30.28 -4.55 1.59
N LEU A 100 30.20 -3.25 1.43
CA LEU A 100 30.26 -2.29 2.52
C LEU A 100 28.84 -1.85 2.95
N TRP A 101 28.59 -1.87 4.25
CA TRP A 101 27.36 -1.40 4.87
C TRP A 101 27.40 0.12 5.06
N GLN A 102 26.34 0.79 4.64
CA GLN A 102 26.35 2.25 4.49
C GLN A 102 25.23 2.97 5.25
N LYS A 103 24.07 2.34 5.42
CA LYS A 103 22.93 2.95 6.10
C LYS A 103 22.08 1.98 6.88
N ILE A 104 21.26 2.54 7.77
CA ILE A 104 20.18 1.84 8.46
C ILE A 104 18.87 2.45 7.98
N VAL A 105 17.92 1.59 7.62
CA VAL A 105 16.61 1.98 7.12
C VAL A 105 15.56 1.57 8.14
N CYS A 106 14.60 2.44 8.37
CA CYS A 106 13.42 2.19 9.18
C CYS A 106 12.18 2.35 8.31
N TYR A 107 11.33 1.32 8.30
CA TYR A 107 9.95 1.41 7.84
C TYR A 107 9.04 1.42 9.05
N SER A 108 8.18 2.41 9.15
CA SER A 108 7.22 2.55 10.25
C SER A 108 5.86 2.98 9.71
N VAL A 109 4.80 2.53 10.37
CA VAL A 109 3.44 3.03 10.12
C VAL A 109 3.21 4.28 10.97
N GLU A 110 2.97 5.41 10.31
CA GLU A 110 2.81 6.71 10.94
C GLU A 110 1.68 7.50 10.30
N GLU A 111 1.04 8.34 11.10
CA GLU A 111 -0.02 9.22 10.62
C GLU A 111 0.58 10.48 9.98
N VAL A 112 0.34 10.64 8.68
CA VAL A 112 0.76 11.82 7.90
C VAL A 112 -0.51 12.50 7.38
N ASN A 113 -0.76 13.73 7.82
CA ASN A 113 -1.95 14.51 7.46
C ASN A 113 -3.29 13.80 7.73
N GLY A 114 -3.40 13.05 8.83
CA GLY A 114 -4.62 12.31 9.18
C GLY A 114 -4.77 10.95 8.51
N VAL A 115 -3.77 10.52 7.73
CA VAL A 115 -3.78 9.24 7.01
C VAL A 115 -2.63 8.37 7.50
N SER A 116 -2.95 7.13 7.90
CA SER A 116 -1.94 6.15 8.31
C SER A 116 -1.14 5.71 7.09
N CYS A 117 0.17 5.94 7.10
CA CYS A 117 1.07 5.75 5.96
C CYS A 117 2.27 4.89 6.36
N LEU A 118 2.75 4.08 5.42
CA LEU A 118 4.05 3.44 5.52
C LEU A 118 5.13 4.48 5.16
N VAL A 119 5.92 4.86 6.15
CA VAL A 119 6.98 5.85 6.04
C VAL A 119 8.33 5.16 6.10
N ARG A 120 9.23 5.55 5.20
CA ARG A 120 10.63 5.12 5.17
C ARG A 120 11.52 6.26 5.64
N ARG A 121 12.40 5.99 6.59
CA ARG A 121 13.51 6.87 7.00
C ARG A 121 14.82 6.15 6.86
N GLU A 122 15.89 6.89 6.63
CA GLU A 122 17.24 6.33 6.58
C GLU A 122 18.24 7.19 7.35
N GLU A 123 19.20 6.52 7.95
CA GLU A 123 20.33 7.11 8.65
C GLU A 123 21.62 6.53 8.06
N SER A 124 22.58 7.40 7.72
CA SER A 124 23.89 6.95 7.25
C SER A 124 24.74 6.49 8.44
N LEU A 125 25.45 5.37 8.30
CA LEU A 125 26.31 4.79 9.35
C LEU A 125 27.59 5.61 9.63
N GLY A 126 27.79 6.73 8.94
CA GLY A 126 28.95 7.62 9.06
C GLY A 126 29.70 7.77 7.74
N SER A 127 30.85 8.46 7.78
CA SER A 127 31.69 8.73 6.60
C SER A 127 32.56 7.56 6.15
N ILE A 128 32.69 6.52 6.98
CA ILE A 128 33.49 5.32 6.67
C ILE A 128 32.55 4.12 6.64
N PRO A 129 32.26 3.57 5.45
CA PRO A 129 31.38 2.42 5.33
C PRO A 129 32.09 1.16 5.87
N SER A 130 31.33 0.28 6.52
CA SER A 130 31.88 -0.87 7.27
C SER A 130 31.75 -2.16 6.48
N SER A 131 32.81 -2.96 6.37
CA SER A 131 32.74 -4.32 5.81
C SER A 131 32.06 -5.31 6.75
N THR A 132 31.94 -4.97 8.03
CA THR A 132 31.27 -5.80 9.05
C THR A 132 29.81 -5.41 9.15
N VAL A 133 28.92 -6.40 9.19
CA VAL A 133 27.49 -6.20 9.36
C VAL A 133 27.23 -5.36 10.62
N PRO A 134 26.62 -4.17 10.51
CA PRO A 134 26.37 -3.30 11.63
C PRO A 134 25.27 -3.91 12.50
N ARG A 135 25.47 -3.85 13.82
CA ARG A 135 24.41 -4.21 14.76
C ARG A 135 23.38 -3.09 14.78
N VAL A 136 22.13 -3.41 14.44
CA VAL A 136 21.02 -2.46 14.57
C VAL A 136 20.72 -2.26 16.06
N VAL A 137 21.05 -1.07 16.56
CA VAL A 137 20.76 -0.63 17.94
C VAL A 137 19.67 0.43 17.99
N GLN A 138 19.44 1.10 16.86
CA GLN A 138 18.38 2.10 16.71
C GLN A 138 17.01 1.43 16.74
N THR A 139 16.14 1.92 17.62
CA THR A 139 14.76 1.48 17.72
C THR A 139 13.87 2.29 16.75
N PRO A 140 12.66 1.82 16.41
CA PRO A 140 11.71 2.62 15.65
C PRO A 140 11.44 4.00 16.25
N ILE A 141 11.41 4.10 17.59
CA ILE A 141 11.22 5.35 18.32
C ILE A 141 12.34 6.34 18.03
N TYR A 142 13.59 5.88 17.92
CA TYR A 142 14.72 6.73 17.54
C TYR A 142 14.47 7.39 16.18
N PHE A 143 14.04 6.64 15.17
CA PHE A 143 13.78 7.19 13.83
C PHE A 143 12.61 8.18 13.78
N GLN A 144 11.65 8.06 14.69
CA GLN A 144 10.54 9.02 14.82
C GLN A 144 10.99 10.34 15.44
N GLN A 145 11.92 10.28 16.39
CA GLN A 145 12.42 11.44 17.12
C GLN A 145 13.59 12.13 16.39
N ALA A 146 14.41 11.34 15.70
CA ALA A 146 15.47 11.85 14.86
C ALA A 146 14.82 12.57 13.67
N ASN A 147 15.11 13.87 13.52
CA ASN A 147 14.60 14.71 12.44
C ASN A 147 15.25 14.34 11.08
N LEU A 148 15.04 13.09 10.68
CA LEU A 148 15.57 12.47 9.47
C LEU A 148 14.61 12.68 8.30
N PRO A 149 15.13 12.75 7.06
CA PRO A 149 14.27 12.82 5.89
C PRO A 149 13.35 11.61 5.83
N SER A 150 12.05 11.87 5.83
CA SER A 150 11.01 10.86 5.71
C SER A 150 10.46 10.82 4.28
N ARG A 151 10.16 9.61 3.81
CA ARG A 151 9.51 9.38 2.53
C ARG A 151 8.29 8.50 2.73
N VAL A 152 7.14 8.97 2.30
CA VAL A 152 5.92 8.15 2.25
C VAL A 152 6.06 7.14 1.11
N ILE A 153 5.87 5.87 1.44
CA ILE A 153 5.96 4.74 0.50
C ILE A 153 4.58 4.28 0.06
N ALA A 154 3.66 4.13 1.02
CA ALA A 154 2.28 3.73 0.77
C ALA A 154 1.35 4.44 1.76
N SER A 155 0.14 4.78 1.32
CA SER A 155 -0.92 5.32 2.18
C SER A 155 -1.86 4.21 2.64
N ASP A 156 -2.72 4.54 3.61
CA ASP A 156 -3.75 3.68 4.18
C ASP A 156 -3.22 2.36 4.78
N VAL A 157 -1.94 2.32 5.15
CA VAL A 157 -1.32 1.17 5.82
C VAL A 157 -1.64 1.26 7.31
N THR A 158 -2.26 0.23 7.88
CA THR A 158 -2.67 0.20 9.28
C THR A 158 -1.74 -0.60 10.17
N THR A 159 -1.19 -1.72 9.67
CA THR A 159 -0.29 -2.56 10.47
C THR A 159 0.91 -3.02 9.67
N LEU A 160 2.05 -3.10 10.35
CA LEU A 160 3.30 -3.66 9.82
C LEU A 160 3.90 -4.54 10.91
N ASP A 161 3.81 -5.85 10.70
CA ASP A 161 4.32 -6.84 11.65
C ASP A 161 5.27 -7.79 10.93
N GLY A 162 6.09 -8.49 11.68
CA GLY A 162 6.98 -9.49 11.10
C GLY A 162 7.87 -10.17 12.11
N LEU A 163 8.56 -11.18 11.63
CA LEU A 163 9.45 -12.01 12.41
C LEU A 163 10.79 -12.15 11.68
N ALA A 164 11.87 -11.81 12.38
CA ALA A 164 13.25 -11.97 11.88
C ALA A 164 13.72 -13.42 11.96
N LEU A 165 12.88 -14.36 11.52
CA LEU A 165 13.22 -15.77 11.36
C LEU A 165 13.83 -16.00 9.97
N THR A 166 14.32 -17.21 9.70
CA THR A 166 14.73 -17.60 8.34
C THR A 166 13.75 -18.66 7.83
N PRO A 167 12.86 -18.34 6.87
CA PRO A 167 12.73 -17.08 6.12
C PRO A 167 12.15 -15.94 6.98
N VAL A 168 12.46 -14.69 6.60
CA VAL A 168 11.91 -13.50 7.26
C VAL A 168 10.47 -13.32 6.78
N GLU A 169 9.55 -13.20 7.72
CA GLU A 169 8.13 -12.99 7.44
C GLU A 169 7.78 -11.53 7.70
N VAL A 170 7.11 -10.89 6.74
CA VAL A 170 6.59 -9.53 6.87
C VAL A 170 5.12 -9.52 6.49
N HIS A 171 4.29 -8.99 7.37
CA HIS A 171 2.86 -8.84 7.21
C HIS A 171 2.50 -7.35 7.17
N LEU A 172 1.88 -6.92 6.07
CA LEU A 172 1.44 -5.55 5.86
C LEU A 172 -0.08 -5.55 5.68
N THR A 173 -0.79 -4.76 6.48
CA THR A 173 -2.23 -4.54 6.32
C THR A 173 -2.49 -3.12 5.90
N ALA A 174 -3.28 -2.92 4.85
CA ALA A 174 -3.87 -1.66 4.48
C ALA A 174 -5.38 -1.68 4.70
N ALA A 175 -5.95 -0.61 5.22
CA ALA A 175 -7.38 -0.49 5.40
C ALA A 175 -7.83 0.97 5.36
N ARG A 176 -9.01 1.18 4.78
CA ARG A 176 -9.71 2.47 4.77
C ARG A 176 -11.07 2.29 5.46
N PRO A 177 -11.14 2.45 6.79
CA PRO A 177 -12.32 2.12 7.59
C PRO A 177 -13.58 2.84 7.15
N ALA A 178 -13.46 4.10 6.71
CA ALA A 178 -14.57 4.91 6.22
C ALA A 178 -15.35 4.27 5.05
N LEU A 179 -14.71 3.36 4.31
CA LEU A 179 -15.30 2.69 3.14
C LEU A 179 -15.44 1.18 3.33
N GLY A 180 -15.06 0.65 4.51
CA GLY A 180 -15.11 -0.79 4.80
C GLY A 180 -14.12 -1.64 3.99
N ALA A 181 -13.10 -1.00 3.39
CA ALA A 181 -12.10 -1.66 2.56
C ALA A 181 -10.91 -2.09 3.41
N ARG A 182 -10.45 -3.33 3.23
CA ARG A 182 -9.28 -3.90 3.92
C ARG A 182 -8.56 -4.88 3.00
N PHE A 183 -7.25 -4.79 2.99
CA PHE A 183 -6.35 -5.65 2.24
C PHE A 183 -5.13 -5.99 3.09
N SER A 184 -4.69 -7.24 3.05
CA SER A 184 -3.53 -7.71 3.81
C SER A 184 -2.64 -8.56 2.92
N VAL A 185 -1.33 -8.32 3.00
CA VAL A 185 -0.32 -9.04 2.23
C VAL A 185 0.73 -9.58 3.19
N THR A 186 1.03 -10.87 3.04
CA THR A 186 2.13 -11.53 3.74
C THR A 186 3.22 -11.88 2.74
N SER A 187 4.46 -11.48 3.02
CA SER A 187 5.62 -11.84 2.23
C SER A 187 6.57 -12.73 3.03
N HIS A 188 6.99 -13.83 2.42
CA HIS A 188 8.00 -14.72 2.96
C HIS A 188 9.29 -14.50 2.17
N THR A 189 10.27 -13.89 2.82
CA THR A 189 11.50 -13.46 2.16
C THR A 189 12.67 -14.30 2.65
N ARG A 190 13.27 -15.07 1.74
CA ARG A 190 14.59 -15.67 1.99
C ARG A 190 15.66 -14.61 1.78
N LEU A 191 16.44 -14.36 2.82
CA LEU A 191 17.61 -13.50 2.75
C LEU A 191 18.73 -14.23 2.01
N VAL A 192 19.42 -13.53 1.12
CA VAL A 192 20.62 -14.05 0.50
C VAL A 192 21.73 -13.85 1.53
N CYS A 193 22.01 -14.86 2.35
CA CYS A 193 23.14 -14.84 3.27
C CYS A 193 24.42 -14.68 2.43
N GLN A 194 25.02 -13.49 2.48
CA GLN A 194 26.35 -13.27 1.93
C GLN A 194 27.35 -13.59 3.05
N ASN A 195 28.01 -14.74 2.92
CA ASN A 195 29.12 -15.16 3.78
C ASN A 195 30.38 -14.36 3.48
#